data_AF-A0A2C9X1I2-F1
#
_entry.id   AF-A0A2C9X1I2-F1
#
_cell.length_a   1.000
_cell.length_b   1.000
_cell.length_c   1.000
_cell.angle_alpha   90.00
_cell.angle_beta   90.00
_cell.angle_gamma   90.00
#
_symmetry.space_group_name_H-M   'P 1'
#
loop_
_entity.id
_entity.type
_entity.pdbx_description
1 polymer ?
#
loop_
_entity_poly.entity_id
_entity_poly.type
_entity_poly.pdbx_seq_one_letter_code
_entity_poly.pdbx_strand_id
1 'polypeptide(L)'
;MCCTWDLNLRSLNKKFIFVLGNHDYYSSNYSSVVNFLKENYPKNALLDDNHIKIQDKIFVGGTLFTNFRSNSPLTSPNVLLQSQKDAEQSIYDFDQIMISNENRPITADDYIKLFKKYHQNILQFRGQDHVIVITHFPPHLACLDPYWGTHPVASALNPLGYPPEQGKNGFREYLIIEV
;
A
#
# COMPACT_ATOMS: atom_id res chain seq x y z
N MET A 1 13.79 0.95 -16.35
CA MET A 1 12.64 1.84 -16.13
C MET A 1 13.13 3.25 -15.90
N CYS A 2 12.82 4.17 -16.79
CA CYS A 2 12.89 5.59 -16.48
C CYS A 2 11.42 6.00 -16.28
N CYS A 3 10.97 6.10 -15.03
CA CYS A 3 9.61 6.57 -14.75
C CYS A 3 9.57 8.04 -15.17
N THR A 4 8.64 8.40 -16.05
CA THR A 4 8.47 9.75 -16.61
C THR A 4 8.39 10.87 -15.55
N TRP A 5 8.06 10.50 -14.31
CA TRP A 5 8.02 11.37 -13.15
C TRP A 5 9.39 11.89 -12.68
N ASP A 6 10.48 11.14 -12.86
CA ASP A 6 11.81 11.50 -12.35
C ASP A 6 12.35 12.80 -12.97
N LEU A 7 12.19 12.95 -14.29
CA LEU A 7 12.68 14.12 -15.01
C LEU A 7 11.96 15.41 -14.59
N ASN A 8 10.65 15.32 -14.32
CA ASN A 8 9.85 16.47 -13.93
C ASN A 8 10.08 16.89 -12.47
N LEU A 9 10.19 15.94 -11.54
CA LEU A 9 10.33 16.25 -10.11
C LEU A 9 11.66 16.97 -9.79
N ARG A 10 12.75 16.60 -10.47
CA ARG A 10 14.05 17.27 -10.32
C ARG A 10 14.03 18.72 -10.78
N SER A 11 13.17 19.07 -11.74
CA SER A 11 13.07 20.43 -12.28
C SER A 11 12.32 21.41 -11.38
N LEU A 12 11.50 20.92 -10.45
CA LEU A 12 10.56 21.74 -9.67
C LEU A 12 11.16 22.39 -8.42
N ASN A 13 12.42 22.06 -8.05
CA ASN A 13 13.12 22.56 -6.85
C ASN A 13 12.27 22.55 -5.56
N LYS A 14 11.37 21.57 -5.42
CA LYS A 14 10.52 21.37 -4.26
C LYS A 14 10.89 20.05 -3.59
N LYS A 15 10.73 19.99 -2.26
CA LYS A 15 10.77 18.71 -1.55
C LYS A 15 9.52 17.92 -1.91
N PHE A 16 9.70 16.64 -2.20
CA PHE A 16 8.61 15.73 -2.52
C PHE A 16 8.83 14.41 -1.80
N ILE A 17 7.71 13.80 -1.42
CA ILE A 17 7.63 12.40 -0.98
C ILE A 17 6.70 11.73 -1.98
N PHE A 18 6.99 10.49 -2.34
CA PHE A 18 6.10 9.71 -3.18
C PHE A 18 5.94 8.28 -2.66
N VAL A 19 4.83 7.70 -3.08
CA VAL A 19 4.39 6.35 -2.78
C VAL A 19 4.15 5.66 -4.10
N LEU A 20 4.49 4.38 -4.19
CA LEU A 20 4.20 3.62 -5.40
C LEU A 20 2.79 3.07 -5.35
N GLY A 21 2.13 3.09 -6.48
CA GLY A 21 0.98 2.27 -6.75
C GLY A 21 1.35 0.89 -7.29
N ASN A 22 0.36 0.00 -7.38
CA ASN A 22 0.52 -1.31 -8.02
C ASN A 22 1.01 -1.18 -9.47
N HIS A 23 0.51 -0.19 -10.21
CA HIS A 23 0.90 0.07 -11.60
C HIS A 23 2.38 0.44 -11.78
N ASP A 24 3.03 1.02 -10.77
CA ASP A 24 4.47 1.33 -10.84
C ASP A 24 5.34 0.06 -10.87
N TYR A 25 4.77 -1.09 -10.50
CA TYR A 25 5.44 -2.39 -10.54
C TYR A 25 5.11 -3.20 -11.81
N TYR A 26 4.24 -2.70 -12.70
CA TYR A 26 3.82 -3.46 -13.88
C TYR A 26 4.98 -3.74 -14.83
N SER A 27 4.93 -4.93 -15.44
CA SER A 27 5.97 -5.47 -16.33
C SER A 27 7.37 -5.51 -15.71
N SER A 28 7.44 -5.60 -14.37
CA SER A 28 8.68 -5.44 -13.61
C SER A 28 8.75 -6.39 -12.41
N ASN A 29 9.95 -6.59 -11.89
CA ASN A 29 10.15 -7.32 -10.64
C ASN A 29 10.08 -6.39 -9.43
N TYR A 30 9.24 -6.71 -8.45
CA TYR A 30 9.04 -5.94 -7.23
C TYR A 30 10.36 -5.62 -6.51
N SER A 31 11.21 -6.62 -6.30
CA SER A 31 12.49 -6.45 -5.59
C SER A 31 13.43 -5.52 -6.36
N SER A 32 13.45 -5.62 -7.69
CA SER A 32 14.26 -4.73 -8.54
C SER A 32 13.80 -3.28 -8.45
N VAL A 33 12.48 -3.03 -8.46
CA VAL A 33 11.92 -1.68 -8.29
C VAL A 33 12.26 -1.13 -6.90
N VAL A 34 12.05 -1.91 -5.84
CA VAL A 34 12.37 -1.48 -4.47
C VAL A 34 13.85 -1.16 -4.31
N ASN A 35 14.75 -2.01 -4.82
CA ASN A 35 16.19 -1.77 -4.75
C ASN A 35 16.59 -0.49 -5.50
N PHE A 36 16.05 -0.31 -6.71
CA PHE A 36 16.28 0.90 -7.49
C PHE A 36 15.87 2.16 -6.71
N LEU A 37 14.72 2.14 -6.02
CA LEU A 37 14.25 3.28 -5.23
C LEU A 37 15.10 3.53 -3.99
N LYS A 38 15.55 2.48 -3.31
CA LYS A 38 16.47 2.61 -2.17
C LYS A 38 17.80 3.24 -2.59
N GLU A 39 18.29 2.91 -3.78
CA GLU A 39 19.54 3.44 -4.32
C GLU A 39 19.39 4.89 -4.81
N ASN A 40 18.31 5.19 -5.54
CA ASN A 40 18.18 6.44 -6.28
C ASN A 40 17.31 7.50 -5.58
N TYR A 41 16.39 7.10 -4.70
CA TYR A 41 15.44 7.97 -4.00
C TYR A 41 15.30 7.68 -2.49
N PRO A 42 16.39 7.43 -1.74
CA PRO A 42 16.33 7.01 -0.34
C PRO A 42 15.65 8.02 0.61
N LYS A 43 15.50 9.27 0.17
CA LYS A 43 14.93 10.37 0.96
C LYS A 43 13.52 10.79 0.49
N ASN A 44 12.97 10.11 -0.51
CA ASN A 44 11.74 10.54 -1.19
C ASN A 44 10.72 9.40 -1.31
N ALA A 45 11.15 8.15 -1.49
CA ALA A 45 10.24 7.00 -1.60
C ALA A 45 9.88 6.44 -0.22
N LEU A 46 8.58 6.31 0.08
CA LEU A 46 8.08 5.54 1.23
C LEU A 46 7.96 4.06 0.88
N LEU A 47 8.63 3.21 1.66
CA LEU A 47 8.77 1.77 1.46
C LEU A 47 8.47 1.00 2.76
N ASP A 48 8.47 -0.33 2.70
CA ASP A 48 8.02 -1.20 3.79
C ASP A 48 8.89 -1.17 5.05
N ASP A 49 10.09 -0.59 4.97
CA ASP A 49 11.08 -0.57 6.04
C ASP A 49 11.66 0.82 6.34
N ASN A 50 11.01 1.91 5.89
CA ASN A 50 11.49 3.26 6.13
C ASN A 50 10.41 4.25 6.60
N HIS A 51 10.85 5.45 6.94
CA HIS A 51 10.02 6.63 7.15
C HIS A 51 10.83 7.86 6.71
N ILE A 52 10.14 8.95 6.39
CA ILE A 52 10.77 10.22 5.99
C ILE A 52 10.37 11.29 6.99
N LYS A 53 11.35 12.08 7.45
CA LYS A 53 11.11 13.22 8.33
C LYS A 53 11.25 14.52 7.56
N ILE A 54 10.25 15.38 7.64
CA ILE A 54 10.32 16.76 7.15
C ILE A 54 9.87 17.66 8.29
N GLN A 55 10.80 18.49 8.79
CA GLN A 55 10.59 19.30 9.99
C GLN A 55 10.20 18.42 11.18
N ASP A 56 9.09 18.72 11.85
CA ASP A 56 8.53 18.01 13.00
C ASP A 56 7.61 16.85 12.59
N LYS A 57 7.36 16.64 11.29
CA LYS A 57 6.43 15.63 10.78
C LYS A 57 7.15 14.35 10.38
N ILE A 58 6.54 13.22 10.71
CA ILE A 58 6.98 11.87 10.33
C ILE A 58 6.02 11.35 9.26
N PHE A 59 6.57 10.98 8.11
CA PHE A 59 5.84 10.36 7.01
C PHE A 59 6.18 8.88 6.96
N VAL A 60 5.17 8.02 6.98
CA VAL A 60 5.33 6.55 6.92
C VAL A 60 4.23 5.96 6.05
N GLY A 61 4.45 4.79 5.49
CA GLY A 61 3.47 4.09 4.67
C GLY A 61 4.13 3.46 3.46
N GLY A 62 3.52 3.58 2.30
CA GLY A 62 3.95 2.89 1.08
C GLY A 62 2.79 2.29 0.30
N THR A 63 3.08 1.34 -0.58
CA THR A 63 2.04 0.68 -1.39
C THR A 63 0.97 0.03 -0.51
N LEU A 64 1.34 -0.46 0.68
CA LEU A 64 0.51 -1.19 1.65
C LEU A 64 0.00 -2.55 1.17
N PHE A 65 -0.41 -2.71 -0.09
CA PHE A 65 -1.04 -3.94 -0.61
C PHE A 65 -2.26 -4.35 0.23
N THR A 66 -2.74 -5.59 0.08
CA THR A 66 -3.93 -6.07 0.77
C THR A 66 -3.72 -7.38 1.53
N ASN A 67 -4.59 -7.62 2.51
CA ASN A 67 -4.69 -8.87 3.26
C ASN A 67 -5.91 -9.72 2.88
N PHE A 68 -6.67 -9.33 1.85
CA PHE A 68 -7.83 -10.05 1.32
C PHE A 68 -8.93 -10.36 2.33
N ARG A 69 -9.02 -9.59 3.41
CA ARG A 69 -10.03 -9.82 4.45
C ARG A 69 -11.40 -9.26 4.11
N SER A 70 -11.63 -8.79 2.87
CA SER A 70 -12.95 -8.33 2.40
C SER A 70 -13.65 -7.44 3.42
N ASN A 71 -12.89 -6.48 3.95
CA ASN A 71 -13.38 -5.47 4.89
C ASN A 71 -13.96 -5.99 6.22
N SER A 72 -13.65 -7.23 6.61
CA SER A 72 -14.13 -7.80 7.87
C SER A 72 -13.00 -8.43 8.71
N PRO A 73 -12.87 -8.07 10.00
CA PRO A 73 -11.96 -8.74 10.90
C PRO A 73 -12.40 -10.19 11.17
N LEU A 74 -13.65 -10.55 10.88
CA LEU A 74 -14.23 -11.87 11.12
C LEU A 74 -14.28 -12.75 9.86
N THR A 75 -13.53 -12.40 8.82
CA THR A 75 -13.44 -13.19 7.59
C THR A 75 -12.97 -14.61 7.89
N SER A 76 -13.80 -15.59 7.56
CA SER A 76 -13.50 -17.00 7.76
C SER A 76 -12.36 -17.45 6.82
N PRO A 77 -11.62 -18.51 7.18
CA PRO A 77 -10.55 -19.03 6.32
C PRO A 77 -11.01 -19.36 4.89
N ASN A 78 -12.24 -19.87 4.72
CA ASN A 78 -12.79 -20.18 3.40
C ASN A 78 -13.06 -18.93 2.58
N VAL A 79 -13.61 -17.87 3.19
CA VAL A 79 -13.86 -16.60 2.50
C VAL A 79 -12.55 -15.91 2.16
N LEU A 80 -11.55 -15.96 3.03
CA LEU A 80 -10.21 -15.45 2.75
C LEU A 80 -9.59 -16.18 1.54
N LEU A 81 -9.61 -17.51 1.55
CA LEU A 81 -9.07 -18.32 0.44
C LEU A 81 -9.79 -18.02 -0.88
N GLN A 82 -11.11 -17.87 -0.85
CA GLN A 82 -11.87 -17.51 -2.05
C GLN A 82 -11.50 -16.10 -2.53
N SER A 83 -11.40 -15.13 -1.63
CA SER A 83 -11.01 -13.75 -1.92
C SER A 83 -9.62 -13.67 -2.57
N GLN A 84 -8.66 -14.48 -2.10
CA GLN A 84 -7.33 -14.61 -2.71
C GLN A 84 -7.41 -15.16 -4.14
N LYS A 85 -8.16 -16.24 -4.35
CA LYS A 85 -8.32 -16.86 -5.68
C LYS A 85 -9.00 -15.94 -6.68
N ASP A 86 -10.08 -15.27 -6.25
CA ASP A 86 -10.82 -14.34 -7.11
C ASP A 86 -9.93 -13.17 -7.53
N ALA A 87 -9.11 -12.67 -6.60
CA ALA A 87 -8.14 -11.62 -6.88
C ALA A 87 -7.07 -12.07 -7.90
N GLU A 88 -6.45 -13.23 -7.67
CA GLU A 88 -5.43 -13.79 -8.58
C GLU A 88 -5.97 -14.01 -10.01
N GLN A 89 -7.26 -14.33 -10.15
CA GLN A 89 -7.87 -14.59 -11.46
C GLN A 89 -8.37 -13.32 -12.16
N SER A 90 -8.69 -12.27 -11.42
CA SER A 90 -9.45 -11.12 -11.94
C SER A 90 -8.64 -9.84 -12.07
N ILE A 91 -7.39 -9.83 -11.58
CA ILE A 91 -6.63 -8.60 -11.39
C ILE A 91 -5.27 -8.72 -12.04
N TYR A 92 -4.98 -7.73 -12.87
CA TYR A 92 -3.81 -7.74 -13.74
C TYR A 92 -2.49 -7.66 -12.99
N ASP A 93 -2.50 -7.22 -11.72
CA ASP A 93 -1.36 -7.26 -10.80
C ASP A 93 -0.66 -8.63 -10.80
N PHE A 94 -1.44 -9.71 -10.74
CA PHE A 94 -0.93 -11.08 -10.65
C PHE A 94 -0.37 -11.63 -11.96
N ASP A 95 -0.58 -10.92 -13.08
CA ASP A 95 0.03 -11.22 -14.38
C ASP A 95 1.19 -10.26 -14.70
N GLN A 96 1.18 -9.05 -14.14
CA GLN A 96 2.12 -7.98 -14.52
C GLN A 96 3.26 -7.77 -13.54
N ILE A 97 3.08 -8.13 -12.28
CA ILE A 97 4.07 -7.90 -11.24
C ILE A 97 4.80 -9.21 -10.99
N MET A 98 6.12 -9.19 -11.20
CA MET A 98 6.98 -10.32 -10.88
C MET A 98 7.58 -10.12 -9.49
N ILE A 99 7.95 -11.19 -8.80
CA ILE A 99 8.58 -11.11 -7.49
C ILE A 99 9.68 -12.15 -7.32
N SER A 100 10.60 -11.85 -6.38
CA SER A 100 11.70 -12.70 -5.94
C SER A 100 12.80 -12.91 -6.99
N ASN A 101 13.87 -13.59 -6.60
CA ASN A 101 14.98 -13.93 -7.48
C ASN A 101 14.58 -14.92 -8.58
N GLU A 102 13.49 -15.67 -8.37
CA GLU A 102 12.95 -16.62 -9.34
C GLU A 102 12.19 -15.92 -10.48
N ASN A 103 11.92 -14.62 -10.33
CA ASN A 103 11.17 -13.81 -11.29
C ASN A 103 9.87 -14.49 -11.74
N ARG A 104 9.10 -14.98 -10.76
CA ARG A 104 7.77 -15.55 -10.95
C ARG A 104 6.68 -14.50 -10.73
N PRO A 105 5.46 -14.70 -11.23
CA PRO A 105 4.35 -13.80 -10.93
C PRO A 105 4.14 -13.69 -9.41
N ILE A 106 3.77 -12.50 -8.95
CA ILE A 106 3.38 -12.26 -7.56
C ILE A 106 2.11 -13.03 -7.24
N THR A 107 1.95 -13.45 -5.98
CA THR A 107 0.75 -14.18 -5.53
C THR A 107 0.03 -13.41 -4.42
N ALA A 108 -1.20 -13.79 -4.12
CA ALA A 108 -1.96 -13.24 -3.01
C ALA A 108 -1.24 -13.45 -1.66
N ASP A 109 -0.55 -14.57 -1.48
CA ASP A 109 0.27 -14.81 -0.29
C ASP A 109 1.44 -13.83 -0.18
N ASP A 110 2.04 -13.44 -1.31
CA ASP A 110 3.07 -12.41 -1.31
C ASP A 110 2.51 -11.03 -0.99
N TYR A 111 1.33 -10.68 -1.51
CA TYR A 111 0.59 -9.47 -1.10
C TYR A 111 0.36 -9.44 0.42
N ILE A 112 -0.08 -10.56 1.02
CA ILE A 112 -0.26 -10.64 2.48
C ILE A 112 1.06 -10.44 3.23
N LYS A 113 2.16 -11.02 2.75
CA LYS A 113 3.49 -10.83 3.37
C LYS A 113 3.93 -9.37 3.27
N LEU A 114 3.76 -8.74 2.11
CA LEU A 114 4.10 -7.33 1.90
C LEU A 114 3.23 -6.42 2.79
N PHE A 115 1.91 -6.65 2.81
CA PHE A 115 0.99 -5.95 3.69
C PHE A 115 1.44 -6.01 5.15
N LYS A 116 1.82 -7.20 5.65
CA LYS A 116 2.31 -7.35 7.02
C LYS A 116 3.54 -6.50 7.29
N LYS A 117 4.50 -6.41 6.35
CA LYS A 117 5.70 -5.58 6.52
C LYS A 117 5.36 -4.09 6.59
N TYR A 118 4.61 -3.58 5.61
CA TYR A 118 4.15 -2.18 5.61
C TYR A 118 3.37 -1.84 6.89
N HIS A 119 2.41 -2.69 7.26
CA HIS A 119 1.60 -2.50 8.45
C HIS A 119 2.44 -2.52 9.73
N GLN A 120 3.40 -3.45 9.86
CA GLN A 120 4.32 -3.50 10.99
C GLN A 120 5.17 -2.24 11.09
N ASN A 121 5.66 -1.71 9.97
CA ASN A 121 6.41 -0.46 9.94
C ASN A 121 5.55 0.73 10.41
N ILE A 122 4.33 0.87 9.88
CA ILE A 122 3.38 1.91 10.30
C ILE A 122 3.10 1.82 11.81
N LEU A 123 2.89 0.62 12.35
CA LEU A 123 2.56 0.43 13.76
C LEU A 123 3.67 0.87 14.74
N GLN A 124 4.93 0.95 14.31
CA GLN A 124 6.02 1.47 15.15
C GLN A 124 5.82 2.95 15.54
N PHE A 125 5.04 3.69 14.74
CA PHE A 125 4.75 5.10 14.95
C PHE A 125 3.41 5.35 15.63
N ARG A 126 2.68 4.29 16.00
CA ARG A 126 1.39 4.41 16.68
C ARG A 126 1.54 5.17 18.00
N GLY A 127 0.70 6.19 18.19
CA GLY A 127 0.68 7.00 19.41
C GLY A 127 1.73 8.11 19.48
N GLN A 128 2.55 8.28 18.43
CA GLN A 128 3.44 9.44 18.31
C GLN A 128 2.69 10.62 17.68
N ASP A 129 3.04 11.85 18.07
CA ASP A 129 2.50 13.06 17.48
C ASP A 129 3.11 13.33 16.09
N HIS A 130 2.39 14.11 15.26
CA HIS A 130 2.85 14.57 13.94
C HIS A 130 3.19 13.44 12.94
N VAL A 131 2.55 12.28 13.09
CA VAL A 131 2.66 11.16 12.14
C VAL A 131 1.61 11.29 11.04
N ILE A 132 2.07 11.17 9.80
CA ILE A 132 1.26 11.18 8.58
C ILE A 132 1.47 9.83 7.88
N VAL A 133 0.37 9.10 7.71
CA VAL A 133 0.37 7.82 7.00
C VAL A 133 -0.08 8.06 5.56
N ILE A 134 0.76 7.66 4.58
CA ILE A 134 0.43 7.79 3.16
C ILE A 134 0.48 6.40 2.51
N THR A 135 -0.63 5.97 1.92
CA THR A 135 -0.72 4.65 1.28
C THR A 135 -1.41 4.71 -0.07
N HIS A 136 -1.01 3.84 -0.99
CA HIS A 136 -1.71 3.69 -2.27
C HIS A 136 -3.00 2.89 -2.11
N PHE A 137 -2.91 1.68 -1.54
CA PHE A 137 -4.12 0.93 -1.20
C PHE A 137 -4.80 1.58 0.01
N PRO A 138 -6.13 1.77 -0.03
CA PRO A 138 -6.87 2.46 1.02
C PRO A 138 -6.87 1.61 2.30
N PRO A 139 -6.38 2.13 3.45
CA PRO A 139 -6.17 1.33 4.65
C PRO A 139 -7.46 1.01 5.41
N HIS A 140 -8.59 1.59 4.99
CA HIS A 140 -9.88 1.43 5.65
C HIS A 140 -11.04 1.63 4.67
N LEU A 141 -12.17 1.00 4.97
CA LEU A 141 -13.43 1.11 4.22
C LEU A 141 -13.91 2.54 4.00
N ALA A 142 -13.69 3.42 4.98
CA ALA A 142 -14.12 4.81 4.90
C ALA A 142 -13.36 5.62 3.84
N CYS A 143 -12.27 5.08 3.29
CA CYS A 143 -11.53 5.66 2.18
C CYS A 143 -12.04 5.18 0.81
N LEU A 144 -13.10 4.35 0.78
CA LEU A 144 -13.65 3.77 -0.44
C LEU A 144 -15.02 4.35 -0.73
N ASP A 145 -15.32 4.49 -2.02
CA ASP A 145 -16.69 4.68 -2.46
C ASP A 145 -17.55 3.49 -1.98
N PRO A 146 -18.76 3.72 -1.44
CA PRO A 146 -19.65 2.66 -0.97
C PRO A 146 -19.87 1.54 -2.00
N TYR A 147 -19.89 1.87 -3.29
CA TYR A 147 -19.99 0.90 -4.37
C TYR A 147 -18.87 -0.16 -4.30
N TRP A 148 -17.62 0.27 -4.16
CA TRP A 148 -16.44 -0.61 -4.10
C TRP A 148 -16.36 -1.40 -2.79
N GLY A 149 -16.94 -0.88 -1.70
CA GLY A 149 -17.05 -1.58 -0.42
C GLY A 149 -17.90 -2.85 -0.49
N THR A 150 -18.88 -2.91 -1.40
CA THR A 150 -19.81 -4.03 -1.59
C THR A 150 -19.57 -4.86 -2.86
N HIS A 151 -18.60 -4.47 -3.70
CA HIS A 151 -18.35 -5.13 -4.98
C HIS A 151 -17.83 -6.56 -4.76
N PRO A 152 -18.38 -7.60 -5.40
CA PRO A 152 -18.13 -9.02 -5.07
C PRO A 152 -16.68 -9.52 -5.23
N VAL A 153 -15.81 -8.72 -5.83
CA VAL A 153 -14.41 -9.08 -6.16
C VAL A 153 -13.48 -7.95 -5.76
N ALA A 154 -13.73 -6.72 -6.22
CA ALA A 154 -12.95 -5.56 -5.84
C ALA A 154 -12.96 -5.25 -4.33
N SER A 155 -13.99 -5.68 -3.57
CA SER A 155 -13.99 -5.49 -2.11
C SER A 155 -12.85 -6.26 -1.43
N ALA A 156 -12.42 -7.40 -2.00
CA ALA A 156 -11.34 -8.22 -1.49
C ALA A 156 -9.96 -7.56 -1.65
N LEU A 157 -9.83 -6.64 -2.59
CA LEU A 157 -8.57 -5.91 -2.80
C LEU A 157 -8.27 -4.85 -1.77
N ASN A 158 -9.25 -4.53 -0.93
CA ASN A 158 -9.08 -3.49 0.04
C ASN A 158 -8.42 -4.07 1.29
N PRO A 159 -7.23 -3.59 1.70
CA PRO A 159 -6.65 -4.00 2.96
C PRO A 159 -7.59 -3.62 4.10
N LEU A 160 -7.87 -4.57 4.99
CA LEU A 160 -8.33 -4.19 6.32
C LEU A 160 -7.10 -3.77 7.14
N GLY A 161 -6.82 -2.47 7.18
CA GLY A 161 -5.66 -1.91 7.87
C GLY A 161 -5.82 -1.81 9.38
N TYR A 162 -7.04 -1.75 9.90
CA TYR A 162 -7.28 -1.53 11.34
C TYR A 162 -8.49 -2.33 11.84
N PRO A 163 -8.41 -3.01 13.02
CA PRO A 163 -9.60 -3.53 13.71
C PRO A 163 -10.58 -2.39 14.02
N PRO A 164 -11.87 -2.68 14.32
CA PRO A 164 -12.94 -1.69 14.33
C PRO A 164 -12.75 -0.69 15.48
N GLU A 165 -11.99 0.36 15.23
CA GLU A 165 -11.90 1.55 16.06
C GLU A 165 -12.60 2.72 15.36
N GLN A 166 -13.84 2.49 14.91
CA GLN A 166 -14.74 3.59 14.62
C GLN A 166 -14.81 4.49 15.87
N GLY A 167 -14.32 5.71 15.75
CA GLY A 167 -14.44 6.75 16.76
C GLY A 167 -13.46 6.70 17.93
N LYS A 168 -12.33 5.97 17.88
CA LYS A 168 -11.40 5.94 19.03
C LYS A 168 -9.95 6.37 18.81
N ASN A 169 -9.40 6.42 17.59
CA ASN A 169 -8.02 6.87 17.40
C ASN A 169 -7.76 7.51 16.01
N GLY A 170 -8.37 8.66 15.74
CA GLY A 170 -7.86 9.56 14.70
C GLY A 170 -8.48 9.46 13.31
N PHE A 171 -9.55 8.71 13.09
CA PHE A 171 -10.42 8.99 11.94
C PHE A 171 -11.20 10.27 12.25
N ARG A 172 -10.75 11.40 11.69
CA ARG A 172 -11.54 12.63 11.64
C ARG A 172 -12.30 12.60 10.32
N GLU A 173 -13.63 12.71 10.37
CA GLU A 173 -14.36 13.26 9.23
C GLU A 173 -13.61 14.53 8.80
N TYR A 174 -13.38 14.70 7.50
CA TYR A 174 -12.60 15.80 6.90
C TYR A 174 -11.05 15.67 6.92
N LEU A 175 -10.47 14.53 7.30
CA LEU A 175 -9.04 14.26 7.03
C LEU A 175 -8.90 13.67 5.62
N ILE A 176 -8.63 14.57 4.67
CA ILE A 176 -8.38 14.25 3.27
C ILE A 176 -7.02 13.55 3.17
N ILE A 177 -7.05 12.24 2.87
CA ILE A 177 -5.98 11.56 2.16
C ILE A 177 -6.15 12.01 0.70
N GLU A 178 -5.36 12.98 0.27
CA GLU A 178 -5.29 13.40 -1.13
C GLU A 178 -4.16 12.63 -1.81
N VAL A 179 -4.48 12.03 -2.97
CA VAL A 179 -3.53 11.44 -3.91
C VAL A 179 -2.91 12.55 -4.74
#